data_AF-A0A7C7W1A7-F1
#
_entry.id   AF-A0A7C7W1A7-F1
#
_cell.length_a   1.000
_cell.length_b   1.000
_cell.length_c   1.000
_cell.angle_alpha   90.00
_cell.angle_beta   90.00
_cell.angle_gamma   90.00
#
_symmetry.space_group_name_H-M   'P 1'
#
loop_
_entity.id
_entity.type
_entity.pdbx_description
1 polymer ?
#
loop_
_entity_poly.entity_id
_entity_poly.type
_entity_poly.pdbx_seq_one_letter_code
_entity_poly.pdbx_strand_id
1 'polypeptide(L)'
;MDNFIGQIIMTGYNFAQRNFVICEGQILAISDNQALFALLGTRYGGDGRTTFGLPDMRTDKVWNINKPIYQICLDGIFPSRH
;
A
#
# COMPACT_ATOMS: atom_id res chain seq x y z
N MET A 1 7.35 -17.14 2.88
CA MET A 1 7.31 -16.41 1.60
C MET A 1 7.82 -15.04 1.91
N ASP A 2 8.92 -14.64 1.29
CA ASP A 2 9.43 -13.30 1.46
C ASP A 2 8.63 -12.36 0.54
N ASN A 3 7.95 -11.38 1.13
CA ASN A 3 7.20 -10.38 0.39
C ASN A 3 8.12 -9.23 0.03
N PHE A 4 7.93 -8.61 -1.13
CA PHE A 4 8.67 -7.40 -1.48
C PHE A 4 7.95 -6.16 -0.95
N ILE A 5 8.71 -5.20 -0.41
CA ILE A 5 8.15 -3.91 0.02
C ILE A 5 7.53 -3.22 -1.19
N GLY A 6 6.33 -2.67 -1.02
CA GLY A 6 5.59 -2.03 -2.10
C GLY A 6 4.89 -2.99 -3.06
N GLN A 7 4.96 -4.31 -2.83
CA GLN A 7 4.19 -5.29 -3.58
C GLN A 7 2.70 -5.10 -3.31
N ILE A 8 1.90 -4.97 -4.37
CA ILE A 8 0.44 -4.90 -4.30
C ILE A 8 -0.12 -6.29 -4.59
N ILE A 9 -0.97 -6.78 -3.68
CA ILE A 9 -1.69 -8.03 -3.83
C ILE A 9 -3.19 -7.79 -3.80
N MET A 10 -3.92 -8.62 -4.55
CA MET A 10 -5.38 -8.64 -4.56
C MET A 10 -5.86 -9.74 -3.62
N THR A 11 -6.83 -9.42 -2.77
CA THR A 11 -7.35 -10.37 -1.77
C THR A 11 -8.87 -10.38 -1.75
N GLY A 12 -9.45 -11.57 -1.55
CA GLY A 12 -10.91 -11.76 -1.49
C GLY A 12 -11.53 -11.58 -0.10
N TYR A 13 -10.72 -11.30 0.92
CA TYR A 13 -11.17 -11.02 2.29
C TYR A 13 -11.11 -9.51 2.58
N ASN A 14 -11.92 -9.05 3.54
CA ASN A 14 -12.10 -7.62 3.85
C ASN A 14 -11.18 -7.10 4.98
N PHE A 15 -9.95 -7.60 5.08
CA PHE A 15 -9.00 -7.16 6.11
C PHE A 15 -7.57 -7.11 5.58
N ALA A 16 -6.76 -6.21 6.15
CA ALA A 16 -5.33 -6.13 5.89
C ALA A 16 -4.60 -7.24 6.64
N GLN A 17 -3.72 -7.97 5.96
CA GLN A 17 -2.84 -8.93 6.62
C GLN A 17 -1.75 -8.23 7.43
N ARG A 18 -1.06 -8.97 8.31
CA ARG A 18 0.12 -8.45 9.02
C ARG A 18 1.15 -7.96 7.99
N ASN A 19 1.69 -6.77 8.21
CA ASN A 19 2.63 -6.08 7.31
C ASN A 19 2.03 -5.67 5.94
N PHE A 20 0.71 -5.66 5.83
CA PHE A 20 0.00 -5.09 4.68
C PHE A 20 -0.95 -4.00 5.13
N VAL A 21 -1.33 -3.17 4.18
CA VAL A 21 -2.31 -2.12 4.38
C VAL A 21 -3.15 -1.94 3.13
N ILE A 22 -4.45 -1.67 3.30
CA ILE A 22 -5.38 -1.54 2.18
C ILE A 22 -5.10 -0.26 1.39
N CYS A 23 -5.05 -0.36 0.07
CA CYS A 23 -4.83 0.76 -0.84
C CYS A 23 -6.11 1.60 -0.97
N GLU A 24 -6.41 2.43 0.02
CA GLU A 24 -7.60 3.30 0.06
C GLU A 24 -7.28 4.81 0.09
N GLY A 25 -6.07 5.22 -0.29
CA GLY A 25 -5.68 6.63 -0.27
C GLY A 25 -5.27 7.17 1.10
N GLN A 26 -4.95 6.30 2.07
CA GLN A 26 -4.54 6.71 3.41
C GLN A 26 -3.16 7.39 3.43
N ILE A 27 -2.97 8.27 4.42
CA ILE A 27 -1.72 8.97 4.68
C ILE A 27 -0.95 8.22 5.78
N LEU A 28 0.31 7.88 5.52
CA LEU A 28 1.19 7.19 6.45
C LEU A 28 2.38 8.07 6.84
N ALA A 29 2.90 7.85 8.05
CA ALA A 29 4.12 8.49 8.52
C ALA A 29 5.34 7.89 7.79
N ILE A 30 6.22 8.77 7.29
CA ILE A 30 7.48 8.39 6.65
C ILE A 30 8.42 7.75 7.68
N SER A 31 8.40 8.21 8.94
CA SER A 31 9.27 7.67 10.00
C SER A 31 9.16 6.15 10.16
N ASP A 32 7.95 5.62 9.98
CA ASP A 32 7.65 4.21 10.24
C ASP A 32 7.69 3.37 8.95
N ASN A 33 7.71 4.01 7.78
CA ASN A 33 7.60 3.35 6.47
C ASN A 33 8.63 3.90 5.46
N GLN A 34 9.86 4.17 5.92
CA GLN A 34 10.91 4.80 5.12
C GLN A 34 11.21 4.03 3.82
N ALA A 35 11.25 2.70 3.90
CA ALA A 35 11.51 1.84 2.75
C ALA A 35 10.39 1.92 1.70
N LEU A 36 9.13 1.92 2.12
CA LEU A 36 7.99 2.06 1.22
C LEU A 36 7.93 3.48 0.61
N PHE A 37 8.24 4.51 1.39
CA PHE A 37 8.34 5.89 0.92
C PHE A 37 9.42 6.04 -0.16
N ALA A 38 10.56 5.37 -0.02
CA ALA A 38 11.62 5.40 -1.04
C ALA A 38 11.16 4.83 -2.40
N LEU A 39 10.14 3.96 -2.43
CA LEU A 39 9.57 3.39 -3.65
C LEU A 39 8.44 4.25 -4.24
N LEU A 40 7.50 4.70 -3.40
CA LEU A 40 6.31 5.44 -3.85
C LEU A 40 6.55 6.95 -3.99
N GLY A 41 7.37 7.52 -3.11
CA GLY A 41 7.50 8.97 -2.91
C GLY A 41 6.18 9.59 -2.46
N THR A 42 5.90 10.81 -2.94
CA THR A 42 4.67 11.57 -2.66
C THR A 42 3.64 11.51 -3.78
N ARG A 43 3.75 10.54 -4.70
CA ARG A 43 2.90 10.46 -5.91
C ARG A 43 1.40 10.39 -5.60
N TYR A 44 1.04 9.88 -4.43
CA TYR A 44 -0.35 9.70 -4.01
C TYR A 44 -0.74 10.63 -2.84
N GLY A 45 0.05 11.68 -2.56
CA GLY A 45 -0.24 12.67 -1.53
C GLY A 45 0.77 12.67 -0.37
N GLY A 46 0.40 13.38 0.71
CA GLY A 46 1.29 13.68 1.84
C GLY A 46 2.17 14.91 1.61
N ASP A 47 2.92 15.28 2.64
CA ASP A 47 3.80 16.46 2.62
C ASP A 47 5.24 16.16 2.13
N GLY A 48 5.59 14.88 1.96
CA GLY A 48 6.92 14.42 1.53
C GLY A 48 8.05 14.66 2.54
N ARG A 49 7.71 15.15 3.73
CA ARG A 49 8.66 15.45 4.81
C ARG A 49 8.40 14.58 6.03
N THR A 50 7.14 14.45 6.40
CA THR A 50 6.70 13.66 7.56
C THR A 50 5.74 12.55 7.14
N THR A 51 5.03 12.72 6.04
CA THR A 51 3.94 11.86 5.58
C THR A 51 3.95 11.64 4.07
N PHE A 52 3.39 10.51 3.65
CA PHE A 52 3.16 10.17 2.25
C PHE A 52 1.81 9.46 2.08
N GLY A 53 1.23 9.58 0.90
CA GLY A 53 -0.04 8.92 0.56
C GLY A 53 0.17 7.55 -0.08
N LEU A 54 -0.81 6.66 0.13
CA LEU A 54 -0.96 5.42 -0.60
C LEU A 54 -1.88 5.59 -1.81
N PRO A 55 -1.78 4.71 -2.82
CA PRO A 55 -2.74 4.67 -3.91
C PRO A 55 -4.16 4.40 -3.38
N ASP A 56 -5.15 5.05 -4.00
CA ASP A 56 -6.56 4.71 -3.85
C ASP A 56 -6.95 3.74 -4.96
N MET A 57 -7.16 2.48 -4.59
CA MET A 57 -7.55 1.40 -5.49
C MET A 57 -8.99 0.93 -5.21
N ARG A 58 -9.80 1.77 -4.55
CA ARG A 58 -11.22 1.47 -4.34
C ARG A 58 -11.94 1.51 -5.69
N THR A 59 -12.49 0.37 -6.10
CA THR A 59 -13.27 0.26 -7.34
C THR A 59 -14.71 0.74 -7.13
N ASP A 60 -15.20 1.61 -8.01
CA ASP A 60 -16.55 2.19 -7.97
C ASP A 60 -17.65 1.17 -7.71
N LYS A 61 -18.48 1.46 -6.70
CA LYS A 61 -19.47 0.56 -6.06
C LYS A 61 -20.67 0.16 -6.93
N VAL A 62 -20.57 0.23 -8.26
CA VAL A 62 -21.77 0.17 -9.11
C VAL A 62 -22.37 -1.23 -9.19
N TRP A 63 -21.58 -2.30 -9.01
CA TRP A 63 -22.11 -3.66 -8.82
C TRP A 63 -21.15 -4.50 -7.95
N ASN A 64 -21.70 -5.46 -7.21
CA ASN A 64 -21.08 -6.70 -6.72
C ASN A 64 -20.70 -6.88 -5.24
N ILE A 65 -21.32 -7.95 -4.75
CA ILE A 65 -21.00 -8.80 -3.60
C ILE A 65 -19.61 -9.41 -3.84
N ASN A 66 -18.74 -9.45 -2.80
CA ASN A 66 -17.34 -9.91 -2.85
C ASN A 66 -16.40 -9.11 -3.78
N LYS A 67 -16.22 -7.81 -3.50
CA LYS A 67 -15.18 -7.03 -4.16
C LYS A 67 -13.79 -7.42 -3.64
N PRO A 68 -12.83 -7.71 -4.53
CA PRO A 68 -11.46 -7.88 -4.10
C PRO A 68 -10.91 -6.54 -3.59
N ILE A 69 -10.24 -6.56 -2.45
CA ILE A 69 -9.48 -5.41 -1.94
C ILE A 69 -8.04 -5.53 -2.41
N TYR A 70 -7.42 -4.38 -2.65
CA TYR A 70 -5.99 -4.30 -2.94
C TYR A 70 -5.26 -3.87 -1.68
N GLN A 71 -4.16 -4.55 -1.37
CA GLN A 71 -3.33 -4.21 -0.23
C GLN A 71 -1.85 -4.19 -0.63
N ILE A 72 -1.10 -3.28 -0.05
CA ILE A 72 0.33 -3.05 -0.31
C ILE A 72 1.15 -3.51 0.88
N CYS A 73 2.28 -4.16 0.60
CA CYS A 73 3.21 -4.62 1.61
C CYS A 73 4.01 -3.45 2.19
N LEU A 74 3.95 -3.30 3.51
CA LEU A 74 4.66 -2.27 4.28
C LEU A 74 6.09 -2.70 4.65
N ASP A 75 6.31 -4.00 4.84
CA ASP A 75 7.55 -4.56 5.38
C ASP A 75 7.91 -5.89 4.70
N GLY A 76 9.19 -6.06 4.35
CA GLY A 76 9.68 -7.16 3.52
C GLY A 76 11.04 -6.89 2.86
N ILE A 77 11.33 -7.59 1.76
CA ILE A 77 12.55 -7.38 0.98
C ILE A 77 12.44 -6.09 0.18
N PHE A 78 13.40 -5.18 0.35
CA PHE A 78 13.50 -3.99 -0.49
C PHE A 78 13.88 -4.40 -1.92
N PRO A 79 13.09 -4.06 -2.96
CA PRO A 79 13.39 -4.45 -4.32
C PRO A 79 14.62 -3.69 -4.84
N SER A 80 15.74 -4.38 -5.03
CA SER A 80 16.92 -3.83 -5.69
C SER A 80 16.74 -3.89 -7.20
N ARG A 81 16.86 -2.75 -7.89
CA ARG A 81 17.05 -2.73 -9.35
C ARG A 81 18.47 -3.21 -9.64
N HIS A 82 18.62 -4.44 -10.17
CA HIS A 82 19.86 -4.86 -10.82
C HIS A 82 19.88 -4.34 -12.25
#